data_AF-Q20D64-F1
#
_entry.id   AF-Q20D64-F1
#
_cell.length_a   1.000
_cell.length_b   1.000
_cell.length_c   1.000
_cell.angle_alpha   90.00
_cell.angle_beta   90.00
_cell.angle_gamma   90.00
#
_symmetry.space_group_name_H-M   'P 1'
#
loop_
_entity.id
_entity.type
_entity.pdbx_description
1 polymer ?
#
loop_
_entity_poly.entity_id
_entity_poly.type
_entity_poly.pdbx_seq_one_letter_code
_entity_poly.pdbx_strand_id
1 'polypeptide(L)' 'WKVTRKDGNAEGKCLIEALDAILPPSRPTDKPLRLPLQDVYKIG' A
#
# COMPACT_ATOMS: atom_id res chain seq x y z
N TRP A 1 10.96 -15.48 2.38
CA TRP A 1 10.53 -16.90 2.35
C TRP A 1 11.35 -17.63 1.29
N LYS A 2 12.06 -18.72 1.66
CA LYS A 2 12.92 -19.48 0.73
C LYS A 2 12.13 -20.69 0.23
N VAL A 3 11.70 -20.65 -1.03
CA VAL A 3 10.95 -21.76 -1.65
C VAL A 3 11.86 -22.48 -2.61
N THR A 4 12.18 -23.74 -2.28
CA THR A 4 12.76 -24.67 -3.23
C THR A 4 11.63 -25.32 -4.03
N ARG A 5 11.55 -24.96 -5.32
CA ARG A 5 10.75 -25.68 -6.32
C ARG A 5 11.70 -26.43 -7.26
N LYS A 6 11.18 -27.42 -7.99
CA LYS A 6 11.96 -28.31 -8.87
C LYS A 6 12.83 -27.58 -9.91
N ASP A 7 12.48 -26.34 -10.26
CA ASP A 7 13.14 -25.54 -11.31
C ASP A 7 14.02 -24.38 -10.79
N GLY A 8 14.32 -24.35 -9.48
CA GLY A 8 15.24 -23.37 -8.91
C GLY A 8 14.76 -22.74 -7.61
N ASN A 9 15.74 -22.31 -6.80
CA ASN A 9 15.52 -21.69 -5.50
C ASN A 9 15.05 -20.24 -5.68
N ALA A 10 13.79 -19.94 -5.36
CA ALA A 10 13.25 -18.60 -5.45
C ALA A 10 13.47 -17.86 -4.12
N GLU A 11 14.43 -16.93 -4.10
CA GLU A 11 14.60 -15.93 -3.04
C GLU A 11 13.83 -14.67 -3.43
N GLY A 12 12.57 -14.60 -3.00
CA GLY A 12 11.72 -13.41 -3.14
C GLY A 12 11.43 -12.80 -1.78
N LYS A 13 11.45 -11.46 -1.71
CA LYS A 13 10.85 -10.72 -0.58
C LYS A 13 9.41 -11.20 -0.40
N CYS A 14 8.99 -11.46 0.84
CA CYS A 14 7.62 -11.85 1.10
C CYS A 14 6.67 -10.76 0.56
N LEU A 15 5.46 -11.11 0.11
CA LEU A 15 4.51 -10.13 -0.44
C LEU A 15 4.32 -8.92 0.50
N ILE A 16 4.32 -9.17 1.82
CA ILE A 16 4.26 -8.13 2.85
C ILE A 16 5.51 -7.22 2.85
N GLU A 17 6.72 -7.77 2.75
CA GLU A 17 7.97 -7.00 2.69
C GLU A 17 8.06 -6.16 1.41
N ALA A 18 7.46 -6.62 0.31
CA ALA A 18 7.37 -5.88 -0.94
C ALA A 18 6.37 -4.70 -0.83
N LEU A 19 5.27 -4.88 -0.08
CA LEU A 19 4.31 -3.82 0.21
C LEU A 19 4.88 -2.77 1.17
N ASP A 20 5.59 -3.20 2.23
CA ASP A 20 6.26 -2.31 3.18
C ASP A 20 7.42 -1.52 2.54
N ALA A 21 8.01 -2.05 1.46
CA ALA A 21 9.05 -1.36 0.69
C ALA A 21 8.52 -0.22 -0.19
N ILE A 22 7.19 -0.05 -0.32
CA ILE A 22 6.59 1.03 -1.09
C ILE A 22 6.69 2.33 -0.29
N LEU A 23 7.37 3.33 -0.86
CA LEU A 23 7.44 4.66 -0.26
C LEU A 23 6.05 5.33 -0.30
N PRO A 24 5.54 5.83 0.83
CA PRO A 24 4.27 6.53 0.84
C PRO A 24 4.37 7.84 0.04
N PRO A 25 3.31 8.23 -0.70
CA PRO A 25 3.31 9.48 -1.44
C PRO A 25 3.35 10.67 -0.48
N SER A 26 3.95 11.77 -0.93
CA SER A 26 3.98 13.02 -0.15
C SER A 26 2.56 13.55 0.08
N ARG A 27 2.23 13.87 1.33
CA ARG A 27 0.95 14.45 1.71
C ARG A 27 0.88 15.89 1.17
N PRO A 28 -0.13 16.25 0.36
CA PRO A 28 -0.22 17.59 -0.22
C PRO A 28 -0.75 18.62 0.80
N THR A 29 0.04 18.96 1.82
CA THR A 29 -0.30 19.96 2.85
C THR A 29 -0.25 21.40 2.36
N ASP A 30 0.57 21.67 1.33
CA ASP A 30 0.74 23.03 0.78
C ASP A 30 -0.36 23.41 -0.22
N LYS A 31 -1.20 22.44 -0.59
CA LYS A 31 -2.32 22.66 -1.51
C LYS A 31 -3.58 23.03 -0.73
N PRO A 32 -4.46 23.86 -1.31
CA PRO A 32 -5.75 24.16 -0.70
C PRO A 32 -6.56 22.89 -0.42
N LEU A 33 -7.36 22.92 0.66
CA LEU A 33 -8.22 21.81 1.04
C LEU A 33 -9.15 21.41 -0.12
N ARG A 34 -9.15 20.11 -0.42
CA ARG A 34 -10.08 19.45 -1.34
C ARG A 34 -10.52 18.16 -0.68
N LEU A 35 -11.79 18.08 -0.30
CA LEU A 35 -12.37 16.90 0.33
C LEU A 35 -13.54 16.41 -0.53
N PRO A 36 -13.36 15.37 -1.37
CA PRO A 36 -14.45 14.78 -2.09
C PRO A 36 -15.41 14.09 -1.10
N LEU A 37 -16.71 14.36 -1.21
CA LEU A 37 -17.72 13.67 -0.42
C LEU A 37 -17.82 12.22 -0.92
N GLN A 38 -17.55 11.27 -0.03
CA GLN A 38 -17.73 9.85 -0.34
C GLN A 38 -19.18 9.44 -0.10
N ASP A 39 -19.71 9.76 1.08
CA ASP A 39 -21.09 9.49 1.47
C ASP A 39 -21.61 10.58 2.41
N VAL A 40 -22.93 10.80 2.41
CA VAL A 40 -23.61 11.73 3.33
C VAL A 40 -24.75 10.98 4.01
N TYR A 41 -24.74 10.95 5.34
CA TYR A 41 -25.80 10.34 6.13
C TYR A 41 -26.06 11.12 7.43
N LYS A 42 -27.28 10.99 7.95
CA LYS A 42 -27.68 11.57 9.23
C LYS A 42 -27.25 10.63 10.35
N ILE A 43 -26.45 11.13 11.28
CA ILE A 43 -26.22 10.46 12.56
C ILE A 43 -27.39 10.85 13.47
N GLY A 44 -28.14 9.84 13.93
CA GLY A 44 -29.26 9.98 14.86
C GLY A 44 -28.80 10.03 16.31
#